data_AF-A0A7R9BYT1-F1
#
_entry.id   AF-A0A7R9BYT1-F1
#
_cell.length_a   1.000
_cell.length_b   1.000
_cell.length_c   1.000
_cell.angle_alpha   90.00
_cell.angle_beta   90.00
_cell.angle_gamma   90.00
#
_symmetry.space_group_name_H-M   'P 1'
#
loop_
_entity.id
_entity.type
_entity.pdbx_description
1 polymer ?
#
loop_
_entity_poly.entity_id
_entity_poly.type
_entity_poly.pdbx_seq_one_letter_code
_entity_poly.pdbx_strand_id
1 'polypeptide(L)'
;MVQEVGGNVLVHCFAGISRSPTLVIGYVMDRLHLSSEEAFRYVKSKRAVVAPNFNFLGQLLEYDQYLKTRLKTNLHKVHTAPATSAPLEFSWEITTSSPKQSPSSATPGPKFYLRSPSLAKSPNLG
;
A
#
# COMPACT_ATOMS: atom_id res chain seq x y z
N MET A 1 -26.84 -9.37 3.33
CA MET A 1 -26.19 -9.48 1.99
C MET A 1 -25.71 -8.09 1.62
N VAL A 2 -24.41 -7.81 1.75
CA VAL A 2 -23.85 -6.57 1.22
C VAL A 2 -23.61 -6.83 -0.27
N GLN A 3 -24.44 -6.23 -1.11
CA GLN A 3 -24.20 -6.19 -2.55
C GLN A 3 -23.02 -5.25 -2.80
N GLU A 4 -22.08 -5.62 -3.67
CA GLU A 4 -21.09 -4.66 -4.15
C GLU A 4 -21.82 -3.53 -4.89
N VAL A 5 -21.64 -2.31 -4.40
CA VAL A 5 -22.21 -1.12 -5.03
C VAL A 5 -21.32 -0.76 -6.21
N GLY A 6 -21.84 -0.87 -7.43
CA GLY A 6 -21.14 -0.52 -8.66
C GLY A 6 -20.75 0.97 -8.67
N GLY A 7 -19.46 1.25 -8.49
CA GLY A 7 -18.88 2.59 -8.47
C GLY A 7 -17.57 2.67 -9.24
N ASN A 8 -17.12 3.90 -9.51
CA ASN A 8 -15.86 4.17 -10.21
C ASN A 8 -14.80 4.69 -9.24
N VAL A 9 -13.56 4.19 -9.37
CA VAL A 9 -12.41 4.62 -8.56
C VAL A 9 -11.38 5.31 -9.45
N LEU A 10 -10.97 6.53 -9.08
CA LEU A 10 -9.86 7.25 -9.71
C LEU A 10 -8.59 7.09 -8.87
N VAL A 11 -7.56 6.48 -9.45
CA VAL A 11 -6.23 6.35 -8.82
C VAL A 11 -5.27 7.35 -9.46
N HIS A 12 -4.79 8.34 -8.70
CA HIS A 12 -3.88 9.35 -9.22
C HIS A 12 -2.66 9.60 -8.31
N CYS A 13 -1.60 10.14 -8.90
CA CYS A 13 -0.48 10.72 -8.19
C CYS A 13 -0.18 12.08 -8.84
N PHE A 14 0.99 12.68 -8.62
CA PHE A 14 1.31 14.01 -9.17
C PHE A 14 1.30 14.05 -10.71
N ALA A 15 2.20 13.30 -11.36
CA ALA A 15 2.27 13.23 -12.83
C ALA A 15 1.50 12.02 -13.43
N GLY A 16 1.08 11.09 -12.57
CA GLY A 16 0.53 9.81 -13.01
C GLY A 16 1.54 8.93 -13.78
N ILE A 17 2.84 9.15 -13.66
CA ILE A 17 3.84 8.37 -14.44
C ILE A 17 4.26 7.11 -13.67
N SER A 18 4.49 7.23 -12.36
CA SER A 18 5.17 6.20 -11.57
C SER A 18 4.27 5.59 -10.48
N ARG A 19 4.01 6.33 -9.39
CA ARG A 19 3.28 5.83 -8.20
C ARG A 19 1.87 5.28 -8.50
N SER A 20 0.97 6.07 -9.09
CA SER A 20 -0.39 5.59 -9.33
C SER A 20 -0.46 4.46 -10.37
N PRO A 21 0.28 4.49 -11.50
CA PRO A 21 0.33 3.33 -12.39
C PRO A 21 0.86 2.06 -11.74
N THR A 22 1.84 2.12 -10.83
CA THR A 22 2.31 0.93 -10.10
C THR A 22 1.18 0.24 -9.35
N LEU A 23 0.33 0.99 -8.65
CA LEU A 23 -0.84 0.42 -7.97
C LEU A 23 -1.83 -0.20 -8.96
N VAL A 24 -2.09 0.48 -10.08
CA VAL A 24 -2.98 -0.04 -11.13
C VAL A 24 -2.43 -1.32 -11.75
N ILE A 25 -1.12 -1.40 -11.99
CA ILE A 25 -0.46 -2.62 -12.50
C ILE A 25 -0.63 -3.76 -11.49
N GLY A 26 -0.35 -3.54 -10.21
CA GLY A 26 -0.56 -4.55 -9.17
C GLY A 26 -2.00 -5.04 -9.10
N TYR A 27 -2.97 -4.12 -9.19
CA TYR A 27 -4.39 -4.47 -9.25
C TYR A 27 -4.71 -5.33 -10.49
N VAL A 28 -4.19 -4.98 -11.67
CA VAL A 28 -4.38 -5.75 -12.90
C VAL A 28 -3.77 -7.15 -12.78
N MET A 29 -2.59 -7.29 -12.17
CA MET A 29 -1.95 -8.59 -11.93
C MET A 29 -2.87 -9.52 -11.11
N ASP A 30 -3.40 -9.03 -9.99
CA ASP A 30 -4.24 -9.83 -9.09
C ASP A 30 -5.60 -10.17 -9.71
N ARG A 31 -6.24 -9.21 -10.38
CA ARG A 31 -7.61 -9.36 -10.92
C ARG A 31 -7.70 -10.08 -12.25
N LEU A 32 -6.68 -9.93 -13.10
CA LEU A 32 -6.64 -10.56 -14.42
C LEU A 32 -5.65 -11.74 -14.49
N HIS A 33 -5.00 -12.07 -13.38
CA HIS A 33 -4.01 -13.15 -13.28
C HIS A 33 -2.87 -13.04 -14.30
N LEU A 34 -2.45 -11.80 -14.59
CA LEU A 34 -1.34 -11.50 -15.50
C LEU A 34 -0.02 -11.44 -14.74
N SER A 35 1.07 -11.84 -15.40
CA SER A 35 2.42 -11.57 -14.89
C SER A 35 2.69 -10.06 -14.78
N SER A 36 3.70 -9.70 -14.00
CA SER A 36 4.16 -8.31 -13.85
C SER A 36 4.43 -7.63 -15.20
N GLU A 37 5.05 -8.35 -16.14
CA GLU A 37 5.35 -7.83 -17.49
C GLU A 37 4.08 -7.66 -18.34
N GLU A 38 3.20 -8.66 -18.36
CA GLU A 38 1.93 -8.59 -19.11
C GLU A 38 1.03 -7.48 -18.59
N ALA A 39 0.91 -7.35 -17.26
CA ALA A 39 0.15 -6.29 -16.63
C ALA A 39 0.75 -4.91 -16.90
N PHE A 40 2.08 -4.78 -16.86
CA PHE A 40 2.77 -3.55 -17.26
C PHE A 40 2.47 -3.18 -18.71
N ARG A 41 2.61 -4.13 -19.65
CA ARG A 41 2.28 -3.92 -21.08
C ARG A 41 0.82 -3.56 -21.27
N TYR A 42 -0.09 -4.22 -20.55
CA TYR A 42 -1.52 -3.92 -20.56
C TYR A 42 -1.79 -2.46 -20.14
N VAL A 43 -1.30 -2.03 -18.98
CA VAL A 43 -1.51 -0.66 -18.48
C VAL A 43 -0.83 0.38 -19.38
N LYS A 44 0.37 0.09 -19.89
CA LYS A 44 1.11 0.95 -20.83
C LYS A 44 0.34 1.13 -22.14
N SER A 45 -0.35 0.10 -22.64
CA SER A 45 -1.20 0.20 -23.83
C SER A 45 -2.39 1.15 -23.65
N LYS A 46 -2.88 1.32 -22.42
CA LYS A 46 -3.97 2.26 -22.08
C LYS A 46 -3.45 3.66 -21.79
N ARG A 47 -2.20 3.77 -21.33
CA ARG A 47 -1.56 5.06 -21.05
C ARG A 47 -0.05 5.01 -21.31
N ALA A 48 0.34 5.52 -22.48
CA ALA A 48 1.72 5.45 -22.97
C ALA A 48 2.76 6.15 -22.07
N VAL A 49 2.38 7.12 -21.23
CA VAL A 49 3.32 7.83 -20.33
C VAL A 49 3.70 7.03 -19.08
N VAL A 50 3.09 5.87 -18.84
CA VAL A 50 3.37 5.04 -17.67
C VAL A 50 4.83 4.59 -17.65
N ALA A 51 5.55 4.94 -16.59
CA ALA A 51 6.93 4.56 -16.35
C ALA A 51 7.18 4.50 -14.82
N PRO A 52 6.86 3.37 -14.17
CA PRO A 52 7.29 3.08 -12.82
C PRO A 52 8.81 3.22 -12.71
N ASN A 53 9.31 3.68 -11.56
CA ASN A 53 10.75 3.67 -11.33
C ASN A 53 11.24 2.23 -11.07
N PHE A 54 12.56 2.01 -11.12
CA PHE A 54 13.13 0.67 -10.92
C PHE A 54 12.77 0.02 -9.59
N ASN A 55 12.63 0.80 -8.50
CA ASN A 55 12.22 0.26 -7.20
C ASN A 55 10.79 -0.30 -7.25
N PHE A 56 9.87 0.40 -7.91
CA PHE A 56 8.50 -0.08 -8.11
C PHE A 56 8.44 -1.28 -9.06
N LEU A 57 9.27 -1.33 -10.09
CA LEU A 57 9.37 -2.52 -10.94
C LEU A 57 9.85 -3.74 -10.14
N GLY A 58 10.85 -3.56 -9.25
CA GLY A 58 11.30 -4.59 -8.33
C GLY A 58 10.18 -5.09 -7.41
N GLN A 59 9.41 -4.17 -6.82
CA GLN A 59 8.26 -4.51 -5.98
C GLN A 59 7.15 -5.24 -6.75
N LEU A 60 6.91 -4.90 -8.02
CA LEU A 60 5.95 -5.61 -8.87
C LEU A 60 6.43 -7.04 -9.18
N LEU A 61 7.73 -7.24 -9.40
CA LEU A 61 8.30 -8.58 -9.59
C LEU A 61 8.17 -9.45 -8.32
N GLU A 62 8.44 -8.89 -7.15
CA GLU A 62 8.25 -9.57 -5.87
C GLU A 62 6.76 -9.92 -5.66
N TYR A 63 5.86 -8.98 -5.97
CA TYR A 63 4.43 -9.21 -5.87
C TYR A 63 3.92 -10.31 -6.81
N ASP A 64 4.48 -10.41 -8.03
CA ASP A 64 4.17 -11.50 -8.97
C ASP A 64 4.51 -12.88 -8.37
N GLN A 65 5.66 -13.00 -7.71
CA GLN A 65 6.05 -14.24 -7.01
C GLN A 65 5.11 -14.55 -5.83
N TYR A 66 4.72 -13.53 -5.08
CA TYR A 66 3.73 -13.66 -4.02
C TYR A 66 2.38 -14.17 -4.55
N LEU A 67 1.87 -13.60 -5.64
CA LEU A 67 0.61 -14.01 -6.27
C LEU A 67 0.67 -15.45 -6.78
N LYS A 68 1.76 -15.84 -7.45
CA LYS A 68 1.99 -17.22 -7.90
C LYS A 68 1.98 -18.21 -6.72
N THR A 69 2.58 -17.84 -5.60
CA THR A 69 2.58 -18.65 -4.38
C THR A 69 1.17 -18.76 -3.79
N ARG A 70 0.45 -17.64 -3.69
CA ARG A 70 -0.96 -17.63 -3.24
C ARG A 70 -1.87 -18.49 -4.11
N LEU A 71 -1.74 -18.44 -5.43
CA LEU A 71 -2.57 -19.26 -6.32
C LEU A 71 -2.26 -20.75 -6.14
N LYS A 72 -0.98 -21.12 -5.99
CA LYS A 72 -0.59 -22.51 -5.69
C LYS A 72 -1.16 -23.00 -4.37
N THR A 73 -1.08 -22.23 -3.28
CA THR A 73 -1.62 -22.67 -1.98
C THR A 73 -3.14 -22.86 -2.01
N ASN A 74 -3.86 -22.06 -2.80
CA ASN A 74 -5.30 -22.25 -3.00
C ASN A 74 -5.63 -23.52 -3.80
N LEU A 75 -4.82 -23.89 -4.80
CA LEU A 75 -5.01 -25.14 -5.55
C LEU A 75 -4.82 -26.40 -4.68
N HIS A 76 -3.85 -26.40 -3.76
CA HIS A 76 -3.60 -27.55 -2.88
C HIS A 76 -4.67 -27.75 -1.79
N LYS A 77 -5.48 -26.72 -1.49
CA LYS A 77 -6.59 -26.82 -0.52
C LYS A 77 -7.83 -27.53 -1.07
N VAL A 78 -7.85 -27.89 -2.36
CA VAL A 78 -9.01 -28.51 -3.03
C VAL A 78 -9.03 -30.04 -2.87
N HIS A 79 -7.92 -30.69 -2.52
CA HIS A 79 -7.84 -32.15 -2.37
C HIS A 79 -7.27 -32.53 -0.99
N THR A 80 -8.12 -32.53 0.04
CA THR A 80 -8.14 -33.40 1.24
C THR A 80 -8.92 -32.71 2.35
N ALA A 81 -10.23 -32.90 2.38
CA ALA A 81 -11.01 -32.69 3.60
C ALA A 81 -11.36 -34.07 4.19
N PRO A 82 -10.78 -34.49 5.33
CA PRO A 82 -11.51 -35.37 6.22
C PRO A 82 -12.53 -34.53 7.00
N ALA A 83 -13.75 -35.02 7.08
CA ALA A 83 -14.79 -34.46 7.92
C ALA A 83 -14.34 -34.51 9.40
N THR A 84 -14.00 -33.39 10.01
CA THR A 84 -14.08 -33.22 11.48
C THR A 84 -14.25 -31.74 11.81
N SER A 85 -15.33 -31.48 12.53
CA SER A 85 -15.78 -30.20 13.07
C SER A 85 -14.85 -29.65 14.14
N ALA A 86 -14.28 -28.47 13.91
CA ALA A 86 -13.96 -27.52 14.97
C ALA A 86 -13.98 -26.10 14.37
N PRO A 87 -14.79 -25.16 14.89
CA PRO A 87 -14.65 -23.76 14.51
C PRO A 87 -13.36 -23.24 15.14
N LEU A 88 -12.42 -22.77 14.32
CA LEU A 88 -11.35 -21.91 14.79
C LEU A 88 -11.97 -20.54 15.09
N GLU A 89 -12.47 -20.38 16.32
CA GLU A 89 -12.77 -19.10 16.96
C GLU A 89 -11.46 -18.30 17.02
N PHE A 90 -11.31 -17.35 16.10
CA PHE A 90 -10.27 -16.34 16.18
C PHE A 90 -10.69 -15.32 17.24
N SER A 91 -10.33 -15.62 18.49
CA SER A 91 -10.61 -14.75 19.63
C SER A 91 -9.77 -13.47 19.51
N TRP A 92 -10.45 -12.35 19.25
CA TRP A 92 -9.86 -11.01 19.28
C TRP A 92 -9.83 -10.50 20.72
N GLU A 93 -9.14 -11.18 21.64
CA GLU A 93 -9.04 -10.63 23.00
C GLU A 93 -8.26 -9.31 22.98
N ILE A 94 -8.99 -8.19 23.11
CA ILE A 94 -8.41 -6.89 23.40
C ILE A 94 -7.98 -6.91 24.85
N THR A 95 -6.69 -7.11 25.08
CA THR A 95 -6.06 -6.83 26.37
C THR A 95 -6.09 -5.31 26.58
N THR A 96 -7.13 -4.82 27.27
CA THR A 96 -7.17 -3.44 27.79
C THR A 96 -6.25 -3.37 29.01
N SER A 97 -4.95 -3.14 28.83
CA SER A 97 -4.09 -2.75 29.95
C SER A 97 -4.24 -1.23 30.18
N SER A 98 -5.10 -0.86 31.13
CA SER A 98 -5.10 0.48 31.70
C SER A 98 -3.81 0.73 32.49
N PRO A 99 -3.13 1.88 32.33
CA PRO A 99 -2.21 2.38 33.35
C PRO A 99 -2.92 3.39 34.26
N LYS A 100 -2.85 3.08 35.55
CA LYS A 100 -3.30 3.88 36.71
C LYS A 100 -2.51 5.20 36.81
N GLN A 101 -3.19 6.32 37.03
CA GLN A 101 -2.65 7.64 37.48
C GLN A 101 -1.83 7.49 38.79
N SER A 102 -0.87 8.32 39.26
CA SER A 102 -0.26 9.67 39.05
C SER A 102 1.01 9.75 40.00
N PRO A 103 1.79 10.84 40.25
CA PRO A 103 1.63 12.26 39.90
C PRO A 103 2.91 13.07 39.47
N SER A 104 2.65 14.34 39.11
CA SER A 104 3.51 15.56 39.13
C SER A 104 4.75 15.68 38.23
N SER A 105 4.67 16.53 37.18
CA SER A 105 5.30 17.87 37.14
C SER A 105 5.41 18.43 35.70
N ALA A 106 4.75 19.57 35.48
CA ALA A 106 5.14 20.72 34.64
C ALA A 106 5.53 20.56 33.12
N THR A 107 4.59 20.97 32.24
CA THR A 107 4.74 21.93 31.09
C THR A 107 5.50 21.51 29.79
N PRO A 108 5.36 22.25 28.66
CA PRO A 108 4.26 22.20 27.67
C PRO A 108 4.68 21.74 26.24
N GLY A 109 3.68 21.25 25.49
CA GLY A 109 3.38 21.50 24.06
C GLY A 109 4.46 21.39 22.96
N PRO A 110 4.14 20.80 21.79
CA PRO A 110 5.08 20.64 20.69
C PRO A 110 5.43 21.99 20.03
N LYS A 111 6.73 22.31 19.91
CA LYS A 111 7.24 23.48 19.19
C LYS A 111 7.26 23.18 17.68
N PHE A 112 6.34 23.81 16.94
CA PHE A 112 6.44 23.93 15.48
C PHE A 112 7.59 24.90 15.14
N TYR A 113 8.70 24.39 14.64
CA TYR A 113 9.74 25.23 14.04
C TYR A 113 9.46 25.40 12.56
N LEU A 114 8.83 26.51 12.18
CA LEU A 114 8.88 27.02 10.82
C LEU A 114 10.31 27.50 10.56
N ARG A 115 11.03 26.82 9.67
CA ARG A 115 12.34 27.27 9.19
C ARG A 115 12.12 28.40 8.18
N SER A 116 12.24 29.64 8.63
CA SER A 116 12.32 30.82 7.76
C SER A 116 13.58 30.75 6.89
N PRO A 117 13.53 31.10 5.59
CA PRO A 117 14.71 31.25 4.77
C PRO A 117 15.49 32.50 5.21
N SER A 118 16.79 32.31 5.51
CA SER A 118 17.71 33.39 5.86
C SER A 118 17.84 34.39 4.72
N LEU A 119 17.48 35.63 5.02
CA LEU A 119 17.60 36.82 4.18
C LEU A 119 19.07 37.08 3.82
N ALA A 120 19.32 37.40 2.56
CA ALA A 120 20.60 37.83 2.03
C ALA A 120 21.13 39.07 2.76
N LYS A 121 22.44 39.10 3.03
CA LYS A 121 23.15 40.28 3.52
C LYS A 121 24.20 40.68 2.48
N SER A 122 23.87 41.72 1.73
CA SER A 122 24.79 42.67 1.08
C SER A 122 24.16 44.03 1.38
N PRO A 123 24.90 45.07 1.82
CA PRO A 123 25.95 45.69 1.01
C PRO A 123 27.16 46.25 1.80
N ASN A 124 28.21 46.67 1.11
CA ASN A 124 28.86 47.93 1.44
C ASN A 124 29.49 48.56 0.18
N LEU A 125 28.97 49.73 -0.17
CA LEU A 125 29.54 50.72 -1.08
C LEU A 125 29.89 51.91 -0.17
N GLY A 126 31.15 52.34 -0.22
CA GLY A 126 31.69 53.45 0.54
C GLY A 126 33.21 53.46 0.43
#